data_AF-A0A7J4EMJ4-F1
#
_entry.id   AF-A0A7J4EMJ4-F1
#
_cell.length_a   1.000
_cell.length_b   1.000
_cell.length_c   1.000
_cell.angle_alpha   90.00
_cell.angle_beta   90.00
_cell.angle_gamma   90.00
#
_symmetry.space_group_name_H-M   'P 1'
#
loop_
_entity.id
_entity.type
_entity.pdbx_description
1 polymer ?
#
loop_
_entity_poly.entity_id
_entity_poly.type
_entity_poly.pdbx_seq_one_letter_code
_entity_poly.pdbx_strand_id
1 'polypeptide(L)'
;MNKKYSVRLVRPCVEDPNKYIAESNFERAFSMKILCSILRELGVADLKCSEGLGVARFKLLDKSIMLYRRGRIDIRRIKSEQDAIETIENVKKMIKDAFI
;
A
#
# COMPACT_ATOMS: atom_id res chain seq x y z
N MET A 1 19.82 12.85 -2.01
CA MET A 1 18.92 11.68 -2.17
C MET A 1 18.49 11.23 -0.78
N ASN A 2 17.32 11.67 -0.29
CA ASN A 2 16.83 11.30 1.04
C ASN A 2 16.03 10.00 0.95
N LYS A 3 16.57 8.89 1.45
CA LYS A 3 15.85 7.62 1.62
C LYS A 3 14.76 7.81 2.69
N LYS A 4 13.52 8.09 2.26
CA LYS A 4 12.36 8.32 3.15
C LYS A 4 11.60 7.06 3.57
N TYR A 5 11.90 5.89 2.98
CA TYR A 5 11.25 4.62 3.34
C TYR A 5 12.28 3.50 3.42
N SER A 6 12.18 2.67 4.46
CA SER A 6 12.81 1.35 4.46
C SER A 6 11.91 0.40 3.67
N VAL A 7 12.27 0.17 2.40
CA VAL A 7 11.56 -0.81 1.56
C VAL A 7 12.29 -2.14 1.68
N ARG A 8 11.58 -3.17 2.15
CA ARG A 8 12.09 -4.54 2.17
C ARG A 8 11.44 -5.33 1.04
N LEU A 9 12.23 -5.76 0.06
CA LEU A 9 11.79 -6.73 -0.93
C LEU A 9 11.87 -8.13 -0.31
N VAL A 10 10.72 -8.77 -0.19
CA VAL A 10 10.54 -10.15 0.26
C VAL A 10 10.37 -11.05 -0.97
N ARG A 11 10.61 -12.35 -0.77
CA ARG A 11 10.55 -13.47 -1.73
C ARG A 11 9.65 -13.24 -2.95
N PRO A 12 9.98 -13.84 -4.11
CA PRO A 12 9.15 -13.76 -5.29
C PRO A 12 7.68 -14.14 -4.99
N CYS A 13 6.75 -13.46 -5.64
CA CYS A 13 5.32 -13.65 -5.47
C CYS A 13 4.96 -15.08 -5.86
N VAL A 14 4.15 -15.75 -5.03
CA VAL A 14 3.67 -17.12 -5.31
C VAL A 14 2.96 -17.20 -6.67
N GLU A 15 2.28 -16.12 -7.06
CA GLU A 15 1.54 -16.02 -8.33
C GLU A 15 2.41 -15.60 -9.53
N ASP A 16 3.60 -15.03 -9.29
CA ASP A 16 4.49 -14.53 -10.34
C ASP A 16 5.95 -14.56 -9.85
N PRO A 17 6.73 -15.58 -10.22
CA PRO A 17 8.09 -15.78 -9.70
C PRO A 17 9.07 -14.68 -10.12
N ASN A 18 8.71 -13.85 -11.11
CA ASN A 18 9.52 -12.72 -11.57
C ASN A 18 9.22 -11.41 -10.84
N LYS A 19 8.25 -11.40 -9.91
CA LYS A 19 7.87 -10.21 -9.17
C LYS A 19 8.03 -10.41 -7.67
N TYR A 20 8.28 -9.34 -6.94
CA TYR A 20 8.56 -9.35 -5.51
C TYR A 20 7.38 -8.79 -4.70
N ILE A 21 7.42 -9.04 -3.39
CA ILE A 21 6.56 -8.35 -2.42
C ILE A 21 7.41 -7.26 -1.77
N ALA A 22 6.98 -6.00 -1.84
CA ALA A 22 7.59 -4.93 -1.06
C ALA A 22 6.81 -4.72 0.23
N GLU A 23 7.50 -4.76 1.36
CA GLU A 23 6.96 -4.38 2.66
C GLU A 23 7.60 -3.06 3.10
N SER A 24 6.79 -2.14 3.60
CA SER A 24 7.27 -0.89 4.19
C SER A 24 6.29 -0.37 5.26
N ASN A 25 6.64 0.75 5.88
CA ASN A 25 5.84 1.36 6.92
C ASN A 25 5.88 2.89 6.78
N PHE A 26 4.72 3.52 6.87
CA PHE A 26 4.64 4.96 7.01
C PHE A 26 4.95 5.39 8.45
N GLU A 27 5.38 6.63 8.63
CA GLU A 27 5.67 7.19 9.96
C GLU A 27 4.42 7.35 10.84
N ARG A 28 3.23 7.40 10.22
CA ARG A 28 1.96 7.69 10.86
C ARG A 28 0.93 6.60 10.60
N ALA A 29 0.01 6.45 11.55
CA ALA A 29 -1.11 5.53 11.45
C ALA A 29 -2.23 6.10 10.55
N PHE A 30 -3.26 5.30 10.30
CA PHE A 30 -4.43 5.70 9.53
C PHE A 30 -5.70 5.77 10.38
N SER A 31 -6.50 6.81 10.15
CA SER A 31 -7.93 6.75 10.41
C SER A 31 -8.58 5.83 9.38
N MET A 32 -8.94 4.61 9.79
CA MET A 32 -9.50 3.61 8.87
C MET A 32 -10.82 4.05 8.26
N LYS A 33 -11.64 4.81 9.00
CA LYS A 33 -12.89 5.39 8.50
C LYS A 33 -12.62 6.32 7.31
N ILE A 34 -11.68 7.25 7.48
CA ILE A 34 -11.31 8.21 6.42
C ILE A 34 -10.65 7.47 5.26
N LEU A 35 -9.72 6.55 5.55
CA LEU A 35 -9.05 5.74 4.53
C LEU A 35 -10.04 4.96 3.66
N CYS A 36 -11.00 4.26 4.28
CA CYS A 36 -12.00 3.52 3.54
C CYS A 36 -12.93 4.43 2.73
N SER A 37 -13.26 5.64 3.21
CA SER A 37 -14.04 6.61 2.44
C SER A 37 -13.28 7.05 1.19
N ILE A 38 -12.04 7.51 1.36
CA ILE A 38 -11.16 7.96 0.27
C ILE A 38 -11.03 6.87 -0.79
N LEU A 39 -10.74 5.63 -0.40
CA LEU A 39 -10.56 4.54 -1.36
C LEU A 39 -11.85 4.20 -2.12
N ARG A 40 -13.02 4.31 -1.49
CA ARG A 40 -14.32 4.12 -2.16
C ARG A 40 -14.61 5.25 -3.15
N GLU A 41 -14.37 6.50 -2.75
CA GLU A 41 -14.57 7.69 -3.59
C GLU A 41 -13.66 7.69 -4.81
N LEU A 42 -12.41 7.25 -4.65
CA LEU A 42 -11.46 7.07 -5.74
C LEU A 42 -11.82 5.91 -6.68
N GLY A 43 -12.78 5.04 -6.31
CA GLY A 43 -13.23 3.92 -7.14
C GLY A 43 -12.13 2.89 -7.42
N VAL A 44 -11.22 2.64 -6.48
CA VAL A 44 -10.11 1.70 -6.70
C VAL A 44 -10.62 0.27 -6.92
N ALA A 45 -9.94 -0.46 -7.81
CA ALA A 45 -10.35 -1.81 -8.19
C ALA A 45 -10.18 -2.82 -7.04
N ASP A 46 -11.06 -3.83 -6.98
CA ASP A 46 -11.05 -4.92 -6.00
C ASP A 46 -10.95 -4.46 -4.54
N LEU A 47 -11.57 -3.33 -4.20
CA LEU A 47 -11.53 -2.76 -2.85
C LEU A 47 -12.19 -3.68 -1.82
N LYS A 48 -11.40 -4.07 -0.81
CA LYS A 48 -11.85 -4.70 0.43
C LYS A 48 -11.30 -3.89 1.60
N CYS A 49 -12.14 -3.08 2.24
CA CYS A 49 -11.74 -2.22 3.36
C CYS A 49 -12.52 -2.59 4.61
N SER A 50 -11.81 -2.94 5.70
CA SER A 50 -12.41 -3.28 6.99
C SER A 50 -11.88 -2.34 8.06
N GLU A 51 -12.77 -1.48 8.56
CA GLU A 51 -12.47 -0.58 9.66
C GLU A 51 -12.15 -1.35 10.94
N GLY A 52 -12.88 -2.42 11.24
CA GLY A 52 -12.70 -3.25 12.44
C GLY A 52 -11.37 -4.02 12.44
N LEU A 53 -11.06 -4.72 11.33
CA LEU A 53 -9.79 -5.44 11.19
C LEU A 53 -8.59 -4.49 11.00
N GLY A 54 -8.85 -3.24 10.62
CA GLY A 54 -7.80 -2.25 10.40
C GLY A 54 -6.95 -2.57 9.18
N VAL A 55 -7.56 -3.08 8.12
CA VAL A 55 -6.89 -3.41 6.86
C VAL A 55 -7.72 -2.98 5.66
N ALA A 56 -7.04 -2.43 4.66
CA ALA A 56 -7.58 -2.14 3.33
C ALA A 56 -6.76 -2.87 2.28
N ARG A 57 -7.42 -3.56 1.35
CA ARG A 57 -6.82 -4.21 0.19
C ARG A 57 -7.47 -3.68 -1.07
N PHE A 58 -6.67 -3.35 -2.08
CA PHE A 58 -7.17 -2.91 -3.38
C PHE A 58 -6.11 -3.16 -4.45
N LYS A 59 -6.50 -3.01 -5.72
CA LYS A 59 -5.60 -3.01 -6.86
C LYS A 59 -5.33 -1.60 -7.34
N LEU A 60 -4.07 -1.34 -7.66
CA LEU A 60 -3.62 -0.12 -8.30
C LEU A 60 -2.72 -0.52 -9.47
N LEU A 61 -3.15 -0.19 -10.69
CA LEU A 61 -2.54 -0.71 -11.92
C LEU A 61 -2.53 -2.26 -11.90
N ASP A 62 -1.38 -2.91 -12.05
CA ASP A 62 -1.22 -4.36 -12.00
C ASP A 62 -0.83 -4.89 -10.61
N LYS A 63 -0.77 -4.02 -9.58
CA LYS A 63 -0.27 -4.31 -8.23
C LYS A 63 -1.38 -4.50 -7.22
N SER A 64 -1.18 -5.40 -6.26
CA SER A 64 -2.09 -5.56 -5.11
C SER A 64 -1.51 -4.81 -3.92
N ILE A 65 -2.24 -3.83 -3.40
CA ILE A 65 -1.84 -3.01 -2.25
C ILE A 65 -2.61 -3.50 -1.02
N MET A 66 -1.90 -3.60 0.11
CA MET A 66 -2.49 -3.81 1.42
C MET A 66 -2.01 -2.71 2.37
N LEU A 67 -2.95 -2.01 3.01
CA LEU A 67 -2.68 -0.98 4.01
C LEU A 67 -3.22 -1.44 5.35
N TYR A 68 -2.44 -1.29 6.41
CA TYR A 68 -2.84 -1.65 7.76
C TYR A 68 -2.88 -0.41 8.65
N ARG A 69 -3.82 -0.39 9.62
CA ARG A 69 -4.10 0.73 10.52
C ARG A 69 -2.87 1.41 11.11
N ARG A 70 -1.81 0.65 11.43
CA ARG A 70 -0.57 1.15 12.03
C ARG A 70 0.42 1.78 11.04
N GLY A 71 0.03 2.02 9.80
CA GLY A 71 0.89 2.63 8.76
C GLY A 71 1.63 1.62 7.89
N ARG A 72 1.54 0.31 8.18
CA ARG A 72 2.20 -0.72 7.36
C ARG A 72 1.58 -0.76 5.96
N ILE A 73 2.41 -0.95 4.95
CA ILE A 73 2.02 -1.17 3.57
C ILE A 73 2.73 -2.42 3.01
N ASP A 74 1.96 -3.33 2.42
CA ASP A 74 2.49 -4.43 1.61
C ASP A 74 2.05 -4.25 0.16
N ILE A 75 2.99 -4.41 -0.78
CA ILE A 75 2.75 -4.28 -2.21
C ILE A 75 3.20 -5.55 -2.89
N ARG A 76 2.28 -6.25 -3.53
CA ARG A 76 2.61 -7.43 -4.35
C ARG A 76 2.80 -7.03 -5.80
N ARG A 77 3.55 -7.86 -6.53
CA ARG A 77 3.81 -7.73 -7.97
C ARG A 77 4.72 -6.54 -8.29
N ILE A 78 5.69 -6.28 -7.42
CA ILE A 78 6.74 -5.28 -7.61
C ILE A 78 7.84 -5.81 -8.53
N LYS A 79 8.36 -4.95 -9.41
CA LYS A 79 9.48 -5.30 -10.32
C LYS A 79 10.85 -4.91 -9.78
N SER A 80 10.95 -3.86 -8.97
CA SER A 80 12.21 -3.34 -8.44
C SER A 80 11.98 -2.49 -7.18
N GLU A 81 13.05 -2.15 -6.46
CA GLU A 81 12.97 -1.22 -5.31
C GLU A 81 12.43 0.15 -5.72
N GLN A 82 12.84 0.66 -6.89
CA GLN A 82 12.36 1.92 -7.44
C GLN A 82 10.85 1.89 -7.73
N ASP A 83 10.36 0.81 -8.32
CA ASP A 83 8.93 0.58 -8.58
C ASP A 83 8.11 0.55 -7.27
N ALA A 84 8.67 -0.03 -6.21
CA ALA A 84 8.06 0.01 -4.88
C ALA A 84 8.01 1.44 -4.31
N ILE A 85 9.10 2.20 -4.37
CA ILE A 85 9.16 3.58 -3.86
C ILE A 85 8.13 4.46 -4.59
N GLU A 86 8.06 4.38 -5.92
CA GLU A 86 7.10 5.13 -6.72
C GLU A 86 5.65 4.76 -6.37
N THR A 87 5.39 3.46 -6.17
CA THR A 87 4.07 2.99 -5.77
C THR A 87 3.70 3.50 -4.38
N ILE A 88 4.62 3.47 -3.41
CA ILE A 88 4.42 3.99 -2.05
C ILE A 88 4.09 5.49 -2.09
N GLU A 89 4.85 6.29 -2.85
CA GLU A 89 4.62 7.73 -2.98
C GLU A 89 3.26 8.05 -3.62
N ASN A 90 2.86 7.29 -4.65
CA ASN A 90 1.54 7.44 -5.26
C ASN A 90 0.42 7.11 -4.27
N VAL A 91 0.53 5.98 -3.56
CA VAL A 91 -0.44 5.59 -2.53
C VAL A 91 -0.51 6.66 -1.43
N LYS A 92 0.62 7.16 -0.95
CA LYS A 92 0.68 8.21 0.07
C LYS A 92 -0.04 9.48 -0.36
N LYS A 93 0.12 9.92 -1.60
CA LYS A 93 -0.60 11.09 -2.14
C LYS A 93 -2.10 10.86 -2.19
N MET A 94 -2.53 9.67 -2.61
CA MET A 94 -3.95 9.30 -2.68
C MET A 94 -4.63 9.33 -1.31
N ILE A 95 -3.94 8.90 -0.25
CA ILE A 95 -4.52 8.71 1.08
C ILE A 95 -4.06 9.74 2.12
N LYS A 96 -3.46 10.85 1.68
CA LYS A 96 -2.79 11.84 2.55
C LYS A 96 -3.67 12.33 3.72
N ASP A 97 -4.98 12.42 3.50
CA ASP A 97 -5.94 12.95 4.48
C ASP A 97 -6.38 11.89 5.50
N ALA A 98 -5.97 10.63 5.33
CA ALA A 98 -6.24 9.55 6.27
C ALA A 98 -5.18 9.40 7.38
N PHE A 99 -4.02 10.06 7.28
CA PHE A 99 -2.96 9.94 8.27
C PHE A 99 -3.31 10.65 9.59
N ILE A 100 -3.08 9.96 10.72
CA ILE A 100 -3.29 10.47 12.09
C ILE A 100 -2.00 10.47 12.90
#